data_AF-A0A7J4J819-F1
#
_entry.id   AF-A0A7J4J819-F1
#
_cell.length_a   1.000
_cell.length_b   1.000
_cell.length_c   1.000
_cell.angle_alpha   90.00
_cell.angle_beta   90.00
_cell.angle_gamma   90.00
#
_symmetry.space_group_name_H-M   'P 1'
#
loop_
_entity.id
_entity.type
_entity.pdbx_description
1 polymer ?
#
loop_
_entity_poly.entity_id
_entity_poly.type
_entity_poly.pdbx_seq_one_letter_code
_entity_poly.pdbx_strand_id
1 'polypeptide(L)'
;MAKLNEKQTAFGLGSFAAVIHILWALVVLSGNGPWLVNWITGLHFLNTSVTVLPFDWMTAITLIIVTFIVGYLLGWLFACTWNWSLKQKRYF
;
A
#
# COMPACT_ATOMS: atom_id res chain seq x y z
N MET A 1 22.32 -14.96 -4.41
CA MET A 1 21.29 -13.92 -4.22
C MET A 1 21.78 -12.94 -3.17
N ALA A 2 21.56 -11.64 -3.36
CA ALA A 2 22.06 -10.60 -2.45
C ALA A 2 21.10 -10.37 -1.26
N LYS A 3 21.65 -9.96 -0.11
CA LYS A 3 20.86 -9.49 1.03
C LYS A 3 20.16 -8.18 0.67
N LEU A 4 18.97 -7.99 1.19
CA LEU A 4 18.24 -6.73 1.09
C LEU A 4 18.65 -5.81 2.23
N ASN A 5 18.73 -4.51 1.96
CA ASN A 5 18.82 -3.50 3.01
C ASN A 5 17.42 -3.28 3.58
N GLU A 6 17.23 -3.62 4.85
CA GLU A 6 15.91 -3.63 5.50
C GLU A 6 15.29 -2.24 5.51
N LYS A 7 16.08 -1.20 5.83
CA LYS A 7 15.58 0.19 5.92
C LYS A 7 15.19 0.74 4.55
N GLN A 8 16.00 0.50 3.53
CA GLN A 8 15.70 0.95 2.17
C GLN A 8 14.48 0.22 1.59
N THR A 9 14.37 -1.09 1.84
CA THR A 9 13.22 -1.90 1.40
C THR A 9 11.94 -1.44 2.08
N ALA A 10 11.97 -1.26 3.40
CA ALA A 10 10.86 -0.73 4.19
C ALA A 10 10.44 0.66 3.70
N PHE A 11 11.39 1.59 3.57
CA PHE A 11 11.11 2.94 3.10
C PHE A 11 10.54 2.96 1.69
N GLY A 12 11.09 2.15 0.78
CA GLY A 12 10.61 2.03 -0.59
C GLY A 12 9.16 1.55 -0.66
N LEU A 13 8.83 0.47 0.07
CA LEU A 13 7.47 -0.06 0.09
C LEU A 13 6.48 0.89 0.77
N GLY A 14 6.87 1.50 1.90
CA GLY A 14 6.07 2.51 2.58
C GLY A 14 5.77 3.72 1.68
N SER A 15 6.77 4.24 0.99
CA SER A 15 6.61 5.37 0.06
C SER A 15 5.72 5.01 -1.12
N PHE A 16 5.92 3.82 -1.70
CA PHE A 16 5.07 3.33 -2.78
C PHE A 16 3.60 3.22 -2.35
N ALA A 17 3.33 2.63 -1.19
CA ALA A 17 1.98 2.55 -0.63
C ALA A 17 1.38 3.93 -0.43
N ALA A 18 2.11 4.87 0.17
CA ALA A 18 1.67 6.25 0.38
C ALA A 18 1.28 6.95 -0.93
N VAL A 19 2.08 6.81 -1.99
CA VAL A 19 1.81 7.40 -3.31
C VAL A 19 0.52 6.88 -3.92
N ILE A 20 0.27 5.56 -3.86
CA ILE A 20 -1.00 4.99 -4.36
C ILE A 20 -2.20 5.62 -3.64
N HIS A 21 -2.08 5.85 -2.33
CA HIS A 21 -3.16 6.43 -1.54
C HIS A 21 -3.31 7.95 -1.74
N ILE A 22 -2.23 8.66 -2.08
CA ILE A 22 -2.31 10.03 -2.59
C ILE A 22 -3.11 10.05 -3.90
N LEU A 23 -2.82 9.15 -4.84
CA LEU A 23 -3.57 9.06 -6.11
C LEU A 23 -5.06 8.77 -5.86
N TRP A 24 -5.37 7.85 -4.94
CA TRP A 24 -6.76 7.61 -4.52
C TRP A 24 -7.42 8.87 -3.93
N ALA A 25 -6.74 9.57 -3.02
CA ALA A 25 -7.26 10.81 -2.42
C ALA A 25 -7.57 11.88 -3.49
N LEU A 26 -6.72 12.01 -4.52
CA LEU A 26 -6.95 12.91 -5.67
C LEU A 26 -8.17 12.49 -6.50
N VAL A 27 -8.38 11.18 -6.71
CA VAL A 27 -9.57 10.67 -7.40
C VAL A 27 -10.84 11.04 -6.62
N VAL A 28 -10.86 10.84 -5.29
CA VAL A 28 -11.99 11.24 -4.44
C VAL A 28 -12.21 12.76 -4.48
N LEU A 29 -11.13 13.54 -4.39
CA LEU A 29 -11.18 15.00 -4.46
C LEU A 29 -11.80 15.50 -5.78
N SER A 30 -11.54 14.80 -6.89
CA SER A 30 -12.12 15.11 -8.20
C SER A 30 -13.58 14.66 -8.39
N GLY A 31 -14.18 13.99 -7.39
CA GLY A 31 -15.54 13.44 -7.47
C GLY A 31 -15.65 12.10 -8.22
N ASN A 32 -14.54 11.53 -8.70
CA ASN A 32 -14.53 10.29 -9.50
C ASN A 32 -14.40 9.01 -8.66
N GLY A 33 -14.37 9.13 -7.33
CA GLY A 33 -14.28 7.99 -6.40
C GLY A 33 -15.29 6.87 -6.66
N PRO A 34 -16.61 7.15 -6.77
CA PRO A 34 -17.62 6.13 -7.03
C PRO A 34 -17.39 5.35 -8.33
N TRP A 35 -17.01 6.05 -9.41
CA TRP A 35 -16.74 5.41 -10.70
C TRP A 35 -15.57 4.44 -10.61
N LEU A 36 -14.45 4.87 -10.01
CA LEU A 36 -13.26 4.02 -9.89
C LEU A 36 -13.54 2.79 -9.03
N VAL A 37 -14.26 2.95 -7.91
CA VAL A 37 -14.64 1.82 -7.05
C VAL A 37 -15.51 0.82 -7.82
N ASN A 38 -16.55 1.30 -8.53
CA ASN A 38 -17.43 0.43 -9.31
C ASN A 38 -16.68 -0.30 -10.43
N TRP A 39 -15.71 0.36 -11.08
CA TRP A 39 -14.88 -0.27 -12.10
C TRP A 39 -13.97 -1.35 -11.49
N ILE A 40 -13.27 -1.06 -10.39
CA ILE A 40 -12.39 -2.02 -9.71
C ILE A 40 -13.18 -3.22 -9.19
N THR A 41 -14.35 -3.02 -8.55
CA THR A 41 -15.17 -4.14 -8.07
C THR A 41 -15.72 -4.97 -9.23
N GLY A 42 -16.10 -4.32 -10.34
CA GLY A 42 -16.47 -5.00 -11.58
C GLY A 42 -15.36 -5.89 -12.15
N LEU A 43 -14.09 -5.45 -12.10
CA LEU A 43 -12.94 -6.29 -12.49
C LEU A 43 -12.78 -7.54 -11.62
N HIS A 44 -13.31 -7.52 -10.39
CA HIS A 44 -13.31 -8.66 -9.48
C HIS A 44 -14.58 -9.51 -9.58
N PHE A 45 -15.43 -9.28 -10.59
CA PHE A 45 -16.74 -9.93 -10.74
C PHE A 45 -17.66 -9.73 -9.53
N LEU A 46 -17.51 -8.60 -8.83
CA LEU A 46 -18.31 -8.25 -7.67
C LEU A 46 -19.33 -7.16 -8.04
N ASN A 47 -20.53 -7.27 -7.47
CA ASN A 47 -21.52 -6.20 -7.44
C ASN A 47 -21.80 -5.84 -5.99
N THR A 48 -21.07 -4.86 -5.46
CA THR A 48 -21.19 -4.40 -4.07
C THR A 48 -21.71 -2.98 -4.02
N SER A 49 -22.66 -2.73 -3.12
CA SER A 49 -23.16 -1.38 -2.87
C SER A 49 -22.26 -0.69 -1.84
N VAL A 50 -21.20 -0.03 -2.30
CA VAL A 50 -20.30 0.77 -1.47
C VAL A 50 -20.49 2.25 -1.79
N THR A 51 -20.69 3.06 -0.75
CA THR A 51 -20.76 4.52 -0.89
C THR A 51 -19.40 5.14 -0.62
N VAL A 52 -18.83 5.81 -1.62
CA VAL A 52 -17.64 6.66 -1.42
C VAL A 52 -18.10 7.97 -0.78
N LEU A 53 -17.59 8.26 0.42
CA LEU A 53 -17.91 9.49 1.15
C LEU A 53 -17.25 10.72 0.50
N PRO A 54 -17.74 11.94 0.78
CA PRO A 54 -17.10 13.17 0.32
C PRO A 54 -15.65 13.26 0.79
N PHE A 55 -14.83 13.98 0.00
CA PHE A 55 -13.44 14.22 0.35
C PHE A 55 -13.32 15.00 1.67
N ASP A 56 -12.41 14.54 2.52
CA ASP A 56 -12.03 15.20 3.76
C ASP A 56 -10.50 15.20 3.90
N TRP A 57 -9.92 16.36 4.20
CA TRP A 57 -8.47 16.55 4.28
C TRP A 57 -7.85 15.73 5.41
N MET A 58 -8.51 15.67 6.56
CA MET A 58 -7.98 14.94 7.72
C MET A 58 -7.93 13.44 7.45
N THR A 59 -8.99 12.90 6.84
CA THR A 59 -9.08 11.51 6.41
C THR A 59 -8.02 11.17 5.37
N ALA A 60 -7.81 12.04 4.37
CA ALA A 60 -6.79 11.84 3.34
C ALA A 60 -5.37 11.80 3.92
N ILE A 61 -5.02 12.77 4.78
CA ILE A 61 -3.70 12.81 5.46
C ILE A 61 -3.51 11.57 6.33
N THR A 62 -4.53 11.20 7.11
CA THR A 62 -4.50 10.02 7.96
C THR A 62 -4.27 8.75 7.13
N LEU A 63 -4.97 8.60 6.01
CA LEU A 63 -4.81 7.47 5.10
C LEU A 63 -3.37 7.33 4.60
N ILE A 64 -2.75 8.44 4.17
CA ILE A 64 -1.37 8.46 3.65
C ILE A 64 -0.37 8.05 4.74
N ILE A 65 -0.51 8.60 5.95
CA ILE A 65 0.37 8.28 7.08
C ILE A 65 0.24 6.80 7.47
N VAL A 66 -0.99 6.32 7.64
CA VAL A 66 -1.25 4.93 8.05
C VAL A 66 -0.71 3.96 7.01
N THR A 67 -0.96 4.21 5.73
CA THR A 67 -0.53 3.31 4.65
C THR A 67 0.98 3.33 4.46
N PHE A 68 1.65 4.47 4.66
CA PHE A 68 3.10 4.54 4.73
C PHE A 68 3.65 3.65 5.85
N ILE A 69 3.12 3.77 7.07
CA ILE A 69 3.57 3.00 8.23
C ILE A 69 3.37 1.49 7.98
N VAL A 70 2.20 1.10 7.49
CA VAL A 70 1.91 -0.31 7.18
C VAL A 70 2.85 -0.84 6.09
N GLY A 71 3.02 -0.09 4.99
CA GLY A 71 3.95 -0.46 3.92
C GLY A 71 5.41 -0.55 4.40
N TYR A 72 5.82 0.34 5.31
CA TYR A 72 7.14 0.30 5.92
C TYR A 72 7.34 -0.99 6.74
N LEU A 73 6.39 -1.31 7.62
CA LEU A 73 6.45 -2.52 8.45
C LEU A 73 6.47 -3.80 7.60
N LEU A 74 5.64 -3.85 6.55
CA LEU A 74 5.62 -4.98 5.61
C LEU A 74 6.93 -5.11 4.85
N GLY A 75 7.52 -4.01 4.38
CA GLY A 75 8.78 -4.02 3.64
C GLY A 75 9.96 -4.43 4.53
N TRP A 76 9.94 -4.00 5.79
CA TRP A 76 10.91 -4.44 6.80
C TRP A 76 10.78 -5.95 7.06
N LEU A 77 9.56 -6.44 7.32
CA LEU A 77 9.29 -7.86 7.56
C LEU A 77 9.71 -8.72 6.36
N PHE A 78 9.42 -8.28 5.14
CA PHE A 78 9.86 -8.93 3.92
C PHE A 78 11.40 -9.02 3.83
N ALA A 79 12.10 -7.92 4.09
CA ALA A 79 13.56 -7.92 4.06
C ALA A 79 14.17 -8.86 5.13
N CYS A 80 13.60 -8.88 6.34
CA CYS A 80 14.04 -9.78 7.41
C CYS A 80 13.84 -11.26 7.04
N THR A 81 12.65 -11.63 6.54
CA THR A 81 12.35 -13.01 6.14
C THR A 81 13.21 -13.47 4.96
N TRP A 82 13.46 -12.60 3.98
CA TRP A 82 14.39 -12.85 2.88
C TRP A 82 15.83 -13.08 3.38
N ASN A 83 16.34 -12.17 4.21
CA ASN A 83 17.70 -12.26 4.74
C ASN A 83 17.89 -13.50 5.63
N TRP A 84 16.85 -13.91 6.36
CA TRP A 84 16.83 -15.15 7.12
C TRP A 84 16.88 -16.39 6.21
N SER A 85 16.08 -16.42 5.13
CA SER A 85 16.10 -17.52 4.14
C SER A 85 17.48 -17.70 3.50
N LEU A 86 18.17 -16.60 3.19
CA LEU A 86 19.54 -16.64 2.68
C LEU A 86 20.55 -17.19 3.70
N LYS A 87 20.34 -16.95 4.99
CA LYS A 87 21.17 -17.54 6.05
C LYS A 87 21.02 -19.06 6.09
N GLN A 88 19.80 -19.59 5.93
CA GLN A 88 19.56 -21.05 5.99
C GLN A 88 20.23 -21.80 4.84
N LYS A 89 20.20 -21.25 3.61
CA LYS A 89 20.88 -21.85 2.44
C LYS A 89 22.40 -21.95 2.54
N ARG A 90 23.01 -21.33 3.56
CA ARG A 90 24.45 -21.39 3.80
C ARG A 90 24.85 -22.58 4.70
N TYR A 91 23.89 -23.24 5.35
CA TYR A 91 24.12 -24.37 6.25
C TYR A 91 23.74 -25.74 5.65
N PHE A 92 23.30 -25.75 4.39
CA PHE A 92 23.07 -26.94 3.57
C PHE A 92 23.92 -26.83 2.30
#